data_AF-A0A1Y5F6A7-F1
#
_entry.id   AF-A0A1Y5F6A7-F1
#
_cell.length_a   1.000
_cell.length_b   1.000
_cell.length_c   1.000
_cell.angle_alpha   90.00
_cell.angle_beta   90.00
_cell.angle_gamma   90.00
#
_symmetry.space_group_name_H-M   'P 1'
#
loop_
_entity.id
_entity.type
_entity.pdbx_description
1 polymer ?
#
loop_
_entity_poly.entity_id
_entity_poly.type
_entity_poly.pdbx_seq_one_letter_code
_entity_poly.pdbx_strand_id
1 'polypeptide(L)'
;MFKTIWNKKYGKFSELESISKILKQIKEAKSELKKYRLYNLLIDISKKSDSVFLKKLLASVSYGHIGNRSLLLKNFNELLSINEVFYALDLNQRFVSYQNIDLYFSLINQLFNSLRNKIEDEELIRIFDSNFKFLDYSKKKITYQTDDLDWALNELREKMNTYRYGLKFPAYWIKEIEGRTSTKEKDEFIRKQETKRLVKHLKPIDMWIFKYNLPIDEVERKLVIKKLLKKYKSDLLSKYVVLDLIEVPKIKKILSKSLRELAKPRFSLQRAYYHNNLELGKESSLLIYKLLQMGEESDEFIWWLLL
;
A
#
# COMPACT_ATOMS: atom_id res chain seq x y z
N MET A 1 15.24 25.85 -3.68
CA MET A 1 15.34 24.42 -3.99
C MET A 1 15.87 23.62 -2.79
N PHE A 2 17.16 23.71 -2.44
CA PHE A 2 17.78 23.02 -1.29
C PHE A 2 17.02 23.10 0.03
N LYS A 3 16.67 24.31 0.46
CA LYS A 3 15.90 24.54 1.69
C LYS A 3 14.55 23.82 1.68
N THR A 4 13.93 23.68 0.51
CA THR A 4 12.66 22.97 0.33
C THR A 4 12.85 21.47 0.52
N ILE A 5 13.83 20.85 -0.17
CA ILE A 5 14.16 19.42 -0.04
C ILE A 5 14.54 19.10 1.41
N TRP A 6 15.43 19.90 2.00
CA TRP A 6 15.83 19.76 3.40
C TRP A 6 14.62 19.78 4.36
N ASN A 7 13.72 20.75 4.22
CA ASN A 7 12.54 20.84 5.06
C ASN A 7 11.57 19.68 4.87
N LYS A 8 11.51 19.08 3.67
CA LYS A 8 10.70 17.89 3.42
C LYS A 8 11.25 16.66 4.12
N LYS A 9 12.59 16.53 4.21
CA LYS A 9 13.22 15.38 4.87
C LYS A 9 13.45 15.54 6.37
N TYR A 10 13.73 16.75 6.84
CA TYR A 10 14.12 17.05 8.23
C TYR A 10 13.18 18.04 8.94
N GLY A 11 12.00 18.30 8.38
CA GLY A 11 11.03 19.20 8.99
C GLY A 11 10.61 18.77 10.40
N LYS A 12 10.37 19.75 11.29
CA LYS A 12 9.94 19.54 12.68
C LYS A 12 8.48 19.07 12.74
N PHE A 13 8.22 17.80 12.47
CA PHE A 13 7.00 17.11 12.90
C PHE A 13 7.18 15.60 12.69
N SER A 14 7.48 14.89 13.76
CA SER A 14 7.59 13.44 13.72
C SER A 14 6.33 12.86 14.38
N GLU A 15 5.29 12.59 13.57
CA GLU A 15 4.16 11.78 14.00
C GLU A 15 4.62 10.46 14.67
N LEU A 16 5.80 9.95 14.27
CA LEU A 16 6.46 8.77 14.82
C LEU A 16 6.80 8.93 16.31
N GLU A 17 7.28 10.09 16.75
CA GLU A 17 7.56 10.35 18.17
C GLU A 17 6.28 10.31 19.00
N SER A 18 5.20 10.92 18.48
CA SER A 18 3.90 10.93 19.15
C SER A 18 3.34 9.52 19.30
N ILE A 19 3.41 8.73 18.22
CA ILE A 19 3.00 7.32 18.23
C ILE A 19 3.86 6.51 19.20
N SER A 20 5.19 6.65 19.13
CA SER A 20 6.14 5.94 19.98
C SER A 20 5.89 6.23 21.46
N LYS A 21 5.67 7.50 21.83
CA LYS A 21 5.33 7.91 23.20
C LYS A 21 4.04 7.23 23.69
N ILE A 22 3.01 7.14 22.85
CA ILE A 22 1.75 6.49 23.21
C ILE A 22 1.93 4.97 23.35
N LEU A 23 2.65 4.33 22.42
CA LEU A 23 2.95 2.90 22.51
C LEU A 23 3.72 2.55 23.79
N LYS A 24 4.67 3.40 24.20
CA LYS A 24 5.37 3.27 25.48
C LYS A 24 4.40 3.35 26.66
N GLN A 25 3.52 4.36 26.68
CA GLN A 25 2.50 4.49 27.73
C GLN A 25 1.53 3.31 27.78
N ILE A 26 1.20 2.70 26.64
CA ILE A 26 0.35 1.50 26.57
C ILE A 26 1.05 0.32 27.24
N LYS A 27 2.35 0.11 26.96
CA LYS A 27 3.16 -0.96 27.59
C LYS A 27 3.26 -0.79 29.10
N GLU A 28 3.40 0.44 29.58
CA GLU A 28 3.53 0.77 31.01
C GLU A 28 2.18 0.82 31.76
N ALA A 29 1.06 0.87 31.03
CA ALA A 29 -0.26 0.96 31.65
C ALA A 29 -0.68 -0.36 32.29
N LYS A 30 -0.93 -0.34 33.61
CA LYS A 30 -1.51 -1.47 34.35
C LYS A 30 -3.02 -1.62 34.16
N SER A 31 -3.72 -0.51 33.90
CA SER A 31 -5.18 -0.47 33.77
C SER A 31 -5.63 -0.73 32.34
N GLU A 32 -6.54 -1.69 32.14
CA GLU A 32 -7.16 -1.96 30.83
C GLU A 32 -7.97 -0.76 30.32
N LEU A 33 -8.65 -0.02 31.19
CA LEU A 33 -9.35 1.22 30.80
C LEU A 33 -8.36 2.28 30.27
N LYS A 34 -7.18 2.40 30.89
CA LYS A 34 -6.13 3.30 30.41
C LYS A 34 -5.62 2.86 29.03
N LYS A 35 -5.34 1.57 28.83
CA LYS A 35 -4.95 1.02 27.53
C LYS A 35 -6.01 1.30 26.46
N TYR A 36 -7.29 1.05 26.78
CA TYR A 36 -8.41 1.33 25.89
C TYR A 36 -8.45 2.80 25.43
N ARG A 37 -8.27 3.76 26.37
CA ARG A 37 -8.21 5.20 26.03
C ARG A 37 -7.02 5.53 25.14
N LEU A 38 -5.84 4.96 25.41
CA LEU A 38 -4.64 5.18 24.61
C LEU A 38 -4.77 4.60 23.19
N TYR A 39 -5.42 3.44 23.01
CA TYR A 39 -5.72 2.91 21.68
C TYR A 39 -6.73 3.77 20.91
N ASN A 40 -7.73 4.36 21.59
CA ASN A 40 -8.60 5.34 20.93
C ASN A 40 -7.83 6.59 20.48
N LEU A 41 -6.86 7.06 21.27
CA LEU A 41 -5.97 8.15 20.85
C LEU A 41 -5.13 7.76 19.61
N LEU A 42 -4.63 6.53 19.52
CA LEU A 42 -3.95 6.04 18.32
C LEU A 42 -4.88 5.99 17.09
N ILE A 43 -6.17 5.66 17.26
CA ILE A 43 -7.16 5.75 16.18
C ILE A 43 -7.26 7.19 15.67
N ASP A 44 -7.30 8.18 16.56
CA ASP A 44 -7.40 9.58 16.14
C ASP A 44 -6.14 10.09 15.46
N ILE A 45 -4.95 9.65 15.90
CA ILE A 45 -3.68 9.91 15.21
C ILE A 45 -3.69 9.25 13.82
N SER A 46 -4.14 7.99 13.72
CA SER A 46 -4.18 7.27 12.44
C SER A 46 -4.98 8.01 11.38
N LYS A 47 -6.07 8.69 11.75
CA LYS A 47 -6.91 9.45 10.81
C LYS A 47 -6.17 10.63 10.17
N LYS A 48 -5.21 11.21 10.91
CA LYS A 48 -4.40 12.38 10.53
C LYS A 48 -3.08 12.03 9.84
N SER A 49 -2.68 10.75 9.83
CA SER A 49 -1.46 10.29 9.17
C SER A 49 -1.51 10.56 7.66
N ASP A 50 -0.42 11.12 7.13
CA ASP A 50 -0.21 11.38 5.70
C ASP A 50 0.19 10.11 4.92
N SER A 51 0.56 9.04 5.63
CA SER A 51 0.81 7.71 5.08
C SER A 51 -0.43 6.84 5.23
N VAL A 52 -0.90 6.29 4.10
CA VAL A 52 -1.95 5.27 4.05
C VAL A 52 -1.50 4.00 4.76
N PHE A 53 -0.25 3.55 4.57
CA PHE A 53 0.30 2.39 5.26
C PHE A 53 0.24 2.53 6.78
N LEU A 54 0.82 3.60 7.32
CA LEU A 54 0.85 3.81 8.77
C LEU A 54 -0.55 4.02 9.34
N LYS A 55 -1.41 4.74 8.61
CA LYS A 55 -2.83 4.91 8.96
C LYS A 55 -3.55 3.57 9.12
N LYS A 56 -3.39 2.66 8.15
CA LYS A 56 -4.05 1.35 8.18
C LYS A 56 -3.44 0.40 9.20
N LEU A 57 -2.13 0.45 9.39
CA LEU A 57 -1.46 -0.34 10.42
C LEU A 57 -1.90 0.08 11.83
N LEU A 58 -1.85 1.38 12.14
CA LEU A 58 -2.28 1.93 13.43
C LEU A 58 -3.75 1.65 13.71
N ALA A 59 -4.62 1.87 12.73
CA ALA A 59 -6.04 1.59 12.86
C ALA A 59 -6.29 0.10 13.13
N SER A 60 -5.61 -0.80 12.40
CA SER A 60 -5.76 -2.25 12.58
C SER A 60 -5.33 -2.69 13.97
N VAL A 61 -4.15 -2.27 14.43
CA VAL A 61 -3.66 -2.55 15.79
C VAL A 61 -4.66 -2.05 16.82
N SER A 62 -5.06 -0.79 16.72
CA SER A 62 -5.91 -0.16 17.73
C SER A 62 -7.29 -0.82 17.80
N TYR A 63 -7.94 -1.06 16.66
CA TYR A 63 -9.23 -1.76 16.60
C TYR A 63 -9.15 -3.21 17.11
N GLY A 64 -8.04 -3.90 16.86
CA GLY A 64 -7.79 -5.23 17.39
C GLY A 64 -7.72 -5.25 18.92
N HIS A 65 -7.06 -4.26 19.53
CA HIS A 65 -6.95 -4.18 20.99
C HIS A 65 -8.20 -3.67 21.69
N ILE A 66 -9.01 -2.82 21.07
CA ILE A 66 -10.30 -2.40 21.64
C ILE A 66 -11.46 -3.35 21.34
N GLY A 67 -11.20 -4.49 20.68
CA GLY A 67 -12.18 -5.56 20.42
C GLY A 67 -13.13 -5.30 19.25
N ASN A 68 -12.90 -4.28 18.40
CA ASN A 68 -13.76 -4.02 17.25
C ASN A 68 -13.34 -4.84 16.03
N ARG A 69 -13.80 -6.09 15.95
CA ARG A 69 -13.43 -7.05 14.91
C ARG A 69 -13.80 -6.59 13.49
N SER A 70 -14.95 -5.95 13.32
CA SER A 70 -15.40 -5.46 12.00
C SER A 70 -14.45 -4.39 11.44
N LEU A 71 -14.08 -3.40 12.27
CA LEU A 71 -13.15 -2.35 11.86
C LEU A 71 -11.71 -2.82 11.76
N LEU A 72 -11.29 -3.79 12.58
CA LEU A 72 -10.01 -4.49 12.41
C LEU A 72 -9.95 -5.12 11.01
N LEU A 73 -10.92 -5.98 10.65
CA LEU A 73 -10.92 -6.67 9.37
C LEU A 73 -10.95 -5.70 8.19
N LYS A 74 -11.73 -4.62 8.29
CA LYS A 74 -11.75 -3.58 7.25
C LYS A 74 -10.38 -2.95 7.04
N ASN A 75 -9.73 -2.48 8.11
CA ASN A 75 -8.43 -1.80 7.98
C ASN A 75 -7.30 -2.78 7.66
N PHE A 76 -7.35 -4.01 8.14
CA PHE A 76 -6.41 -5.06 7.80
C PHE A 76 -6.49 -5.41 6.31
N ASN A 77 -7.69 -5.54 5.76
CA ASN A 77 -7.85 -5.74 4.32
C ASN A 77 -7.31 -4.55 3.52
N GLU A 78 -7.51 -3.32 3.99
CA GLU A 78 -6.94 -2.11 3.35
C GLU A 78 -5.41 -2.06 3.46
N LEU A 79 -4.84 -2.57 4.55
CA LEU A 79 -3.41 -2.69 4.75
C LEU A 79 -2.79 -3.70 3.78
N LEU A 80 -3.38 -4.89 3.63
CA LEU A 80 -2.89 -5.94 2.71
C LEU A 80 -2.95 -5.56 1.23
N SER A 81 -3.71 -4.54 0.87
CA SER A 81 -3.72 -3.98 -0.49
C SER A 81 -2.45 -3.19 -0.82
N ILE A 82 -1.61 -2.87 0.18
CA ILE A 82 -0.38 -2.10 0.00
C ILE A 82 0.75 -3.09 -0.31
N ASN A 83 1.25 -3.05 -1.53
CA ASN A 83 2.45 -3.78 -1.96
C ASN A 83 3.70 -2.88 -1.85
N GLU A 84 4.86 -3.41 -2.24
CA GLU A 84 6.15 -2.70 -2.21
C GLU A 84 6.11 -1.36 -2.96
N VAL A 85 5.54 -1.33 -4.16
CA VAL A 85 5.45 -0.13 -5.00
C VAL A 85 4.56 0.92 -4.33
N PHE A 86 3.38 0.53 -3.85
CA PHE A 86 2.48 1.45 -3.16
C PHE A 86 3.05 1.93 -1.83
N TYR A 87 3.76 1.07 -1.12
CA TYR A 87 4.46 1.45 0.09
C TYR A 87 5.51 2.53 -0.20
N ALA A 88 6.37 2.33 -1.22
CA ALA A 88 7.38 3.31 -1.59
C ALA A 88 6.78 4.66 -2.03
N LEU A 89 5.67 4.65 -2.79
CA LEU A 89 4.96 5.87 -3.19
C LEU A 89 4.22 6.57 -2.03
N ASP A 90 3.78 5.80 -1.04
CA ASP A 90 3.08 6.32 0.14
C ASP A 90 4.05 6.90 1.18
N LEU A 91 5.24 6.31 1.29
CA LEU A 91 6.22 6.62 2.32
C LEU A 91 6.69 8.07 2.22
N ASN A 92 6.78 8.74 3.37
CA ASN A 92 7.31 10.09 3.43
C ASN A 92 8.83 10.03 3.69
N GLN A 93 9.59 10.87 2.98
CA GLN A 93 11.04 10.93 3.10
C GLN A 93 11.49 11.21 4.54
N ARG A 94 10.69 11.96 5.32
CA ARG A 94 10.98 12.28 6.72
C ARG A 94 11.04 11.06 7.63
N PHE A 95 10.28 10.00 7.32
CA PHE A 95 10.23 8.79 8.16
C PHE A 95 11.48 7.93 8.01
N VAL A 96 12.07 7.93 6.83
CA VAL A 96 13.27 7.15 6.49
C VAL A 96 14.51 8.02 6.36
N SER A 97 14.47 9.23 6.92
CA SER A 97 15.66 10.05 7.08
C SER A 97 16.65 9.37 8.05
N TYR A 98 17.94 9.70 7.94
CA TYR A 98 18.99 9.15 8.81
C TYR A 98 18.66 9.27 10.30
N GLN A 99 17.97 10.34 10.71
CA GLN A 99 17.60 10.59 12.10
C GLN A 99 16.42 9.73 12.59
N ASN A 100 15.50 9.36 11.70
CA ASN A 100 14.22 8.74 12.07
C ASN A 100 14.12 7.26 11.69
N ILE A 101 15.00 6.76 10.83
CA ILE A 101 14.89 5.42 10.24
C ILE A 101 14.80 4.32 11.30
N ASP A 102 15.61 4.38 12.36
CA ASP A 102 15.61 3.36 13.41
C ASP A 102 14.34 3.43 14.27
N LEU A 103 13.88 4.64 14.60
CA LEU A 103 12.61 4.86 15.28
C LEU A 103 11.44 4.32 14.45
N TYR A 104 11.45 4.60 13.14
CA TYR A 104 10.43 4.14 12.21
C TYR A 104 10.35 2.62 12.18
N PHE A 105 11.46 1.93 11.92
CA PHE A 105 11.47 0.46 11.87
C PHE A 105 11.15 -0.19 13.23
N SER A 106 11.63 0.37 14.34
CA SER A 106 11.25 -0.11 15.68
C SER A 106 9.74 0.00 15.90
N LEU A 107 9.13 1.13 15.50
CA LEU A 107 7.70 1.34 15.59
C LEU A 107 6.92 0.34 14.71
N ILE A 108 7.35 0.11 13.47
CA ILE A 108 6.73 -0.88 12.58
C ILE A 108 6.76 -2.28 13.22
N ASN A 109 7.90 -2.70 13.77
CA ASN A 109 8.00 -3.98 14.49
C ASN A 109 7.04 -4.09 15.67
N GLN A 110 6.97 -3.05 16.50
CA GLN A 110 6.07 -3.04 17.64
C GLN A 110 4.60 -3.15 17.20
N LEU A 111 4.22 -2.45 16.13
CA LEU A 111 2.87 -2.50 15.59
C LEU A 111 2.56 -3.84 14.92
N PHE A 112 3.49 -4.39 14.14
CA PHE A 112 3.35 -5.70 13.49
C PHE A 112 3.13 -6.80 14.54
N ASN A 113 4.00 -6.88 15.55
CA ASN A 113 3.84 -7.84 16.65
C ASN A 113 2.51 -7.66 17.39
N SER A 114 2.13 -6.41 17.65
CA SER A 114 0.87 -6.09 18.31
C SER A 114 -0.36 -6.49 17.48
N LEU A 115 -0.30 -6.35 16.15
CA LEU A 115 -1.35 -6.75 15.23
C LEU A 115 -1.48 -8.27 15.12
N ARG A 116 -0.35 -8.97 14.95
CA ARG A 116 -0.31 -10.44 14.86
C ARG A 116 -0.93 -11.10 16.08
N ASN A 117 -0.65 -10.58 17.28
CA ASN A 117 -1.26 -11.03 18.53
C ASN A 117 -2.80 -10.85 18.60
N LYS A 118 -3.40 -10.14 17.64
CA LYS A 118 -4.86 -9.94 17.53
C LYS A 118 -5.47 -10.68 16.35
N ILE A 119 -4.67 -11.29 15.50
CA ILE A 119 -5.12 -12.13 14.39
C ILE A 119 -5.02 -13.58 14.85
N GLU A 120 -6.15 -14.28 14.88
CA GLU A 120 -6.20 -15.70 15.28
C GLU A 120 -5.93 -16.66 14.11
N ASP A 121 -6.02 -16.16 12.88
CA ASP A 121 -5.92 -16.93 11.65
C ASP A 121 -4.46 -16.95 11.15
N GLU A 122 -3.78 -18.08 11.34
CA GLU A 122 -2.37 -18.26 10.96
C GLU A 122 -2.11 -17.98 9.47
N GLU A 123 -3.05 -18.32 8.59
CA GLU A 123 -2.96 -18.02 7.16
C GLU A 123 -2.99 -16.51 6.90
N LEU A 124 -3.79 -15.74 7.67
CA LEU A 124 -3.76 -14.28 7.56
C LEU A 124 -2.46 -13.70 8.09
N ILE A 125 -1.83 -14.32 9.09
CA ILE A 125 -0.49 -13.93 9.56
C ILE A 125 0.54 -14.22 8.48
N ARG A 126 0.53 -15.40 7.85
CA ARG A 126 1.45 -15.73 6.74
C ARG A 126 1.25 -14.79 5.55
N ILE A 127 0.01 -14.50 5.16
CA ILE A 127 -0.31 -13.51 4.12
C ILE A 127 0.24 -12.12 4.49
N PHE A 128 0.08 -11.72 5.75
CA PHE A 128 0.59 -10.44 6.23
C PHE A 128 2.12 -10.37 6.18
N ASP A 129 2.80 -11.37 6.73
CA ASP A 129 4.26 -11.43 6.79
C ASP A 129 4.89 -11.50 5.40
N SER A 130 4.38 -12.39 4.54
CA SER A 130 4.84 -12.51 3.15
C SER A 130 4.52 -11.27 2.31
N ASN A 131 3.37 -10.60 2.50
CA ASN A 131 3.06 -9.37 1.78
C ASN A 131 4.07 -8.26 2.09
N PHE A 132 4.53 -8.16 3.34
CA PHE A 132 5.44 -7.14 3.84
C PHE A 132 6.91 -7.61 3.97
N LYS A 133 7.28 -8.75 3.39
CA LYS A 133 8.66 -9.26 3.40
C LYS A 133 9.68 -8.30 2.77
N PHE A 134 9.21 -7.43 1.86
CA PHE A 134 10.04 -6.40 1.22
C PHE A 134 10.60 -5.35 2.21
N LEU A 135 10.02 -5.21 3.41
CA LEU A 135 10.49 -4.27 4.42
C LEU A 135 11.82 -4.68 5.06
N ASP A 136 12.23 -5.94 4.91
CA ASP A 136 13.46 -6.48 5.52
C ASP A 136 14.55 -6.79 4.49
N TYR A 137 14.69 -5.93 3.48
CA TYR A 137 15.69 -6.11 2.41
C TYR A 137 17.14 -6.22 2.93
N SER A 138 17.42 -5.71 4.14
CA SER A 138 18.72 -5.85 4.81
C SER A 138 18.79 -6.95 5.89
N LYS A 139 17.77 -7.80 6.03
CA LYS A 139 17.67 -8.91 7.03
C LYS A 139 17.89 -8.50 8.49
N LYS A 140 17.56 -7.28 8.86
CA LYS A 140 17.97 -6.69 10.15
C LYS A 140 16.94 -5.75 10.78
N LYS A 141 15.83 -5.47 10.10
CA LYS A 141 14.96 -4.36 10.51
C LYS A 141 13.55 -4.78 10.83
N ILE A 142 13.04 -5.91 10.33
CA ILE A 142 11.69 -6.38 10.65
C ILE A 142 11.70 -7.82 11.21
N THR A 143 10.96 -8.05 12.29
CA THR A 143 10.71 -9.40 12.82
C THR A 143 9.43 -9.97 12.22
N TYR A 144 9.51 -11.16 11.65
CA TYR A 144 8.36 -11.93 11.17
C TYR A 144 8.05 -13.06 12.14
N GLN A 145 6.78 -13.46 12.21
CA GLN A 145 6.35 -14.61 13.02
C GLN A 145 6.41 -15.90 12.21
N THR A 146 6.25 -15.82 10.88
CA THR A 146 6.38 -16.97 9.99
C THR A 146 7.81 -17.14 9.50
N ASP A 147 8.36 -18.34 9.65
CA ASP A 147 9.70 -18.69 9.17
C ASP A 147 9.76 -18.88 7.65
N ASP A 148 8.67 -19.37 7.04
CA ASP A 148 8.54 -19.54 5.58
C ASP A 148 7.65 -18.45 4.96
N LEU A 149 8.32 -17.40 4.47
CA LEU A 149 7.69 -16.25 3.80
C LEU A 149 7.40 -16.50 2.31
N ASP A 150 7.89 -17.61 1.76
CA ASP A 150 7.68 -17.98 0.38
C ASP A 150 6.58 -19.04 0.29
N TRP A 151 5.67 -18.84 -0.66
CA TRP A 151 4.60 -19.79 -0.90
C TRP A 151 5.01 -20.78 -1.96
N ALA A 152 4.79 -22.08 -1.74
CA ALA A 152 4.88 -23.04 -2.81
C ALA A 152 3.77 -22.78 -3.84
N LEU A 153 4.06 -23.01 -5.13
CA LEU A 153 3.09 -22.74 -6.21
C LEU A 153 1.78 -23.51 -6.05
N ASN A 154 1.85 -24.74 -5.53
CA ASN A 154 0.65 -25.54 -5.28
C ASN A 154 -0.21 -24.96 -4.15
N GLU A 155 0.43 -24.47 -3.07
CA GLU A 155 -0.29 -23.77 -2.00
C GLU A 155 -0.98 -22.52 -2.53
N LEU A 156 -0.29 -21.70 -3.33
CA LEU A 156 -0.88 -20.51 -3.94
C LEU A 156 -2.14 -20.83 -4.72
N ARG A 157 -2.07 -21.84 -5.60
CA ARG A 157 -3.21 -22.29 -6.42
C ARG A 157 -4.38 -22.74 -5.56
N GLU A 158 -4.13 -23.48 -4.49
CA GLU A 158 -5.18 -23.91 -3.57
C GLU A 158 -5.84 -22.71 -2.90
N LYS A 159 -5.05 -21.84 -2.25
CA LYS A 159 -5.57 -20.70 -1.48
C LYS A 159 -6.29 -19.68 -2.35
N MET A 160 -5.79 -19.43 -3.56
CA MET A 160 -6.41 -18.57 -4.56
C MET A 160 -7.82 -19.01 -4.93
N ASN A 161 -8.11 -20.32 -4.94
CA ASN A 161 -9.42 -20.83 -5.30
C ASN A 161 -10.43 -20.84 -4.15
N THR A 162 -10.03 -20.38 -2.96
CA THR A 162 -10.93 -20.33 -1.79
C THR A 162 -11.71 -19.02 -1.72
N TYR A 163 -12.95 -19.09 -1.22
CA TYR A 163 -13.76 -17.90 -0.93
C TYR A 163 -13.15 -17.07 0.23
N ARG A 164 -12.57 -17.76 1.23
CA ARG A 164 -12.07 -17.14 2.47
C ARG A 164 -10.88 -16.20 2.22
N TYR A 165 -9.93 -16.61 1.38
CA TYR A 165 -8.70 -15.86 1.15
C TYR A 165 -8.54 -15.39 -0.30
N GLY A 166 -8.83 -16.26 -1.28
CA GLY A 166 -8.68 -16.00 -2.70
C GLY A 166 -9.45 -14.77 -3.18
N LEU A 167 -10.76 -14.79 -3.00
CA LEU A 167 -11.64 -13.68 -3.42
C LEU A 167 -11.50 -12.43 -2.54
N LYS A 168 -10.99 -12.58 -1.33
CA LYS A 168 -10.87 -11.48 -0.36
C LYS A 168 -9.64 -10.62 -0.59
N PHE A 169 -8.54 -11.23 -1.08
CA PHE A 169 -7.26 -10.57 -1.29
C PHE A 169 -6.71 -10.78 -2.72
N PRO A 170 -7.50 -10.49 -3.78
CA PRO A 170 -7.11 -10.84 -5.15
C PRO A 170 -5.81 -10.16 -5.61
N ALA A 171 -5.56 -8.92 -5.19
CA ALA A 171 -4.32 -8.20 -5.52
C ALA A 171 -3.09 -8.87 -4.92
N TYR A 172 -3.16 -9.30 -3.66
CA TYR A 172 -2.06 -10.01 -3.01
C TYR A 172 -1.73 -11.31 -3.77
N TRP A 173 -2.73 -12.12 -4.11
CA TRP A 173 -2.49 -13.37 -4.82
C TRP A 173 -1.91 -13.19 -6.21
N ILE A 174 -2.40 -12.20 -6.96
CA ILE A 174 -1.85 -11.87 -8.27
C ILE A 174 -0.38 -11.46 -8.17
N LYS A 175 0.00 -10.71 -7.13
CA LYS A 175 1.39 -10.33 -6.87
C LYS A 175 2.24 -11.57 -6.60
N GLU A 176 1.78 -12.50 -5.76
CA GLU A 176 2.56 -13.69 -5.39
C GLU A 176 2.79 -14.69 -6.53
N ILE A 177 1.94 -14.68 -7.57
CA ILE A 177 2.11 -15.50 -8.79
C ILE A 177 2.76 -14.74 -9.95
N GLU A 178 2.95 -13.43 -9.82
CA GLU A 178 3.53 -12.61 -10.88
C GLU A 178 4.97 -13.07 -11.17
N GLY A 179 5.29 -13.32 -12.45
CA GLY A 179 6.58 -13.86 -12.86
C GLY A 179 6.80 -15.36 -12.60
N ARG A 180 5.85 -16.04 -11.95
CA ARG A 180 5.96 -17.48 -11.61
C ARG A 180 4.97 -18.37 -12.36
N THR A 181 3.91 -17.78 -12.93
CA THR A 181 2.88 -18.50 -13.69
C THR A 181 2.62 -17.88 -15.06
N SER A 182 1.91 -18.62 -15.91
CA SER A 182 1.53 -18.16 -17.24
C SER A 182 0.53 -16.99 -17.19
N THR A 183 0.50 -16.17 -18.24
CA THR A 183 -0.52 -15.12 -18.40
C THR A 183 -1.94 -15.68 -18.39
N LYS A 184 -2.14 -16.86 -18.99
CA LYS A 184 -3.44 -17.54 -19.00
C LYS A 184 -3.95 -17.86 -17.59
N GLU A 185 -3.10 -18.36 -16.71
CA GLU A 185 -3.47 -18.69 -15.33
C GLU A 185 -3.88 -17.43 -14.54
N LYS A 186 -3.15 -16.32 -14.74
CA LYS A 186 -3.50 -15.02 -14.17
C LYS A 186 -4.86 -14.54 -14.69
N ASP A 187 -5.10 -14.62 -16.00
CA ASP A 187 -6.36 -14.21 -16.62
C ASP A 187 -7.55 -15.02 -16.08
N GLU A 188 -7.40 -16.33 -15.92
CA GLU A 188 -8.43 -17.21 -15.35
C GLU A 188 -8.77 -16.82 -13.91
N PHE A 189 -7.77 -16.46 -13.10
CA PHE A 189 -8.02 -15.98 -11.74
C PHE A 189 -8.73 -14.62 -11.74
N ILE A 190 -8.31 -13.66 -12.58
CA ILE A 190 -8.98 -12.36 -12.70
C ILE A 190 -10.43 -12.52 -13.13
N ARG A 191 -10.72 -13.41 -14.08
CA ARG A 191 -12.09 -13.69 -14.53
C ARG A 191 -13.01 -14.15 -13.40
N LYS A 192 -12.51 -14.92 -12.44
CA LYS A 192 -13.28 -15.28 -11.22
C LYS A 192 -13.66 -14.06 -10.37
N GLN A 193 -12.87 -12.99 -10.44
CA GLN A 193 -13.14 -11.72 -9.75
C GLN A 193 -14.10 -10.78 -10.50
N GLU A 194 -14.45 -11.08 -11.76
CA GLU A 194 -15.25 -10.19 -12.61
C GLU A 194 -16.73 -10.14 -12.24
N THR A 195 -17.19 -10.83 -11.19
CA THR A 195 -18.60 -10.73 -10.77
C THR A 195 -18.91 -9.33 -10.23
N LYS A 196 -20.11 -8.82 -10.54
CA LYS A 196 -20.61 -7.51 -10.06
C LYS A 196 -20.40 -7.28 -8.57
N ARG A 197 -20.62 -8.32 -7.76
CA ARG A 197 -20.44 -8.29 -6.30
C ARG A 197 -18.98 -8.00 -5.94
N LEU A 198 -18.04 -8.74 -6.52
CA LEU A 198 -16.62 -8.59 -6.22
C LEU A 198 -16.08 -7.25 -6.73
N VAL A 199 -16.41 -6.86 -7.96
CA VAL A 199 -16.01 -5.56 -8.53
C VAL A 199 -16.54 -4.41 -7.69
N LYS A 200 -17.76 -4.51 -7.12
CA LYS A 200 -18.33 -3.49 -6.22
C LYS A 200 -17.54 -3.35 -4.92
N HIS A 201 -16.91 -4.40 -4.42
CA HIS A 201 -16.13 -4.36 -3.17
C HIS A 201 -14.63 -4.16 -3.38
N LEU A 202 -14.12 -4.37 -4.60
CA LEU A 202 -12.72 -4.15 -4.93
C LEU A 202 -12.31 -2.68 -4.71
N LYS A 203 -11.17 -2.48 -4.03
CA LYS A 203 -10.65 -1.15 -3.73
C LYS A 203 -9.98 -0.55 -4.97
N PRO A 204 -9.98 0.78 -5.12
CA PRO A 204 -9.27 1.44 -6.23
C PRO A 204 -7.80 1.01 -6.34
N ILE A 205 -7.11 0.91 -5.20
CA ILE A 205 -5.70 0.46 -5.15
C ILE A 205 -5.52 -1.02 -5.49
N ASP A 206 -6.56 -1.84 -5.49
CA ASP A 206 -6.48 -3.26 -5.91
C ASP A 206 -6.79 -3.42 -7.40
N MET A 207 -7.23 -2.36 -8.10
CA MET A 207 -7.67 -2.44 -9.50
C MET A 207 -6.53 -2.62 -10.51
N TRP A 208 -5.26 -2.49 -10.08
CA TRP A 208 -4.10 -2.77 -10.93
C TRP A 208 -4.11 -4.21 -11.46
N ILE A 209 -4.79 -5.13 -10.78
CA ILE A 209 -4.97 -6.52 -11.24
C ILE A 209 -5.61 -6.61 -12.63
N PHE A 210 -6.36 -5.58 -13.05
CA PHE A 210 -6.97 -5.53 -14.37
C PHE A 210 -5.98 -5.13 -15.49
N LYS A 211 -4.68 -5.00 -15.20
CA LYS A 211 -3.64 -4.88 -16.23
C LYS A 211 -3.59 -6.11 -17.15
N TYR A 212 -3.97 -7.27 -16.61
CA TYR A 212 -3.99 -8.54 -17.34
C TYR A 212 -5.26 -8.66 -18.20
N ASN A 213 -6.43 -8.44 -17.60
CA ASN A 213 -7.70 -8.47 -18.31
C ASN A 213 -8.72 -7.52 -17.69
N LEU A 214 -9.43 -6.75 -18.51
CA LEU A 214 -10.62 -6.00 -18.05
C LEU A 214 -11.84 -6.92 -18.05
N PRO A 215 -12.85 -6.63 -17.20
CA PRO A 215 -14.10 -7.36 -17.23
C PRO A 215 -14.71 -7.48 -18.64
N ILE A 216 -15.14 -8.69 -19.00
CA ILE A 216 -15.79 -8.96 -20.29
C ILE A 216 -17.18 -8.30 -20.33
N ASP A 217 -17.93 -8.41 -19.23
CA ASP A 217 -19.23 -7.78 -19.07
C ASP A 217 -19.12 -6.24 -19.08
N GLU A 218 -20.05 -5.60 -19.79
CA GLU A 218 -20.03 -4.15 -19.99
C GLU A 218 -20.42 -3.37 -18.73
N VAL A 219 -21.35 -3.89 -17.92
CA VAL A 219 -21.80 -3.27 -16.66
C VAL A 219 -20.67 -3.28 -15.65
N GLU A 220 -19.98 -4.41 -15.50
CA GLU A 220 -18.83 -4.51 -14.60
C GLU A 220 -17.64 -3.68 -15.08
N ARG A 221 -17.36 -3.69 -16.40
CA ARG A 221 -16.34 -2.83 -16.98
C ARG A 221 -16.62 -1.35 -16.72
N LYS A 222 -17.86 -0.89 -16.95
CA LYS A 222 -18.29 0.49 -16.64
C LYS A 222 -18.09 0.82 -15.16
N LEU A 223 -18.37 -0.13 -14.27
CA LEU A 223 -18.17 0.05 -12.82
C LEU A 223 -16.69 0.21 -12.44
N VAL A 224 -15.80 -0.63 -12.99
CA VAL A 224 -14.34 -0.49 -12.80
C VAL A 224 -13.87 0.89 -13.26
N ILE A 225 -14.22 1.27 -14.50
CA ILE A 225 -13.84 2.56 -15.08
C ILE A 225 -14.35 3.74 -14.22
N LYS A 226 -15.61 3.69 -13.78
CA LYS A 226 -16.18 4.72 -12.90
C LYS A 226 -15.40 4.86 -11.59
N LYS A 227 -15.01 3.75 -10.96
CA LYS A 227 -14.24 3.76 -9.70
C LYS A 227 -12.83 4.32 -9.90
N LEU A 228 -12.13 3.91 -10.95
CA LEU A 228 -10.81 4.41 -11.32
C LEU A 228 -10.85 5.94 -11.52
N LEU A 229 -11.79 6.43 -12.33
CA LEU A 229 -11.92 7.85 -12.64
C LEU A 229 -12.31 8.69 -11.42
N LYS A 230 -13.20 8.17 -10.56
CA LYS A 230 -13.60 8.86 -9.32
C LYS A 230 -12.40 9.11 -8.40
N LYS A 231 -11.42 8.19 -8.40
CA LYS A 231 -10.30 8.21 -7.45
C LYS A 231 -9.01 8.77 -8.01
N TYR A 232 -8.89 8.87 -9.33
CA TYR A 232 -7.74 9.47 -10.04
C TYR A 232 -7.32 10.84 -9.49
N LYS A 233 -8.28 11.71 -9.12
CA LYS A 233 -7.97 13.07 -8.62
C LYS A 233 -7.86 13.17 -7.10
N SER A 234 -8.30 12.16 -6.35
CA SER A 234 -8.47 12.28 -4.90
C SER A 234 -7.34 11.67 -4.08
N ASP A 235 -6.55 10.78 -4.68
CA ASP A 235 -5.63 9.92 -3.95
C ASP A 235 -4.40 9.57 -4.81
N LEU A 236 -3.20 9.72 -4.25
CA LEU A 236 -1.94 9.54 -4.98
C LEU A 236 -1.72 8.09 -5.42
N LEU A 237 -2.08 7.11 -4.58
CA LEU A 237 -1.93 5.69 -4.89
C LEU A 237 -2.94 5.26 -5.96
N SER A 238 -4.20 5.69 -5.84
CA SER A 238 -5.20 5.45 -6.88
C SER A 238 -4.84 6.11 -8.20
N LYS A 239 -4.24 7.31 -8.17
CA LYS A 239 -3.70 7.97 -9.36
C LYS A 239 -2.62 7.13 -10.03
N TYR A 240 -1.68 6.58 -9.24
CA TYR A 240 -0.67 5.66 -9.79
C TYR A 240 -1.30 4.42 -10.43
N VAL A 241 -2.29 3.78 -9.79
CA VAL A 241 -2.99 2.63 -10.39
C VAL A 241 -3.60 2.98 -11.75
N VAL A 242 -4.20 4.16 -11.89
CA VAL A 242 -4.71 4.61 -13.19
C VAL A 242 -3.58 4.81 -14.20
N LEU A 243 -2.46 5.40 -13.79
CA LEU A 243 -1.29 5.62 -14.65
C LEU A 243 -0.60 4.31 -15.08
N ASP A 244 -0.61 3.30 -14.22
CA ASP A 244 -0.15 1.94 -14.52
C ASP A 244 -1.12 1.24 -15.48
N LEU A 245 -2.44 1.37 -15.27
CA LEU A 245 -3.42 0.73 -16.15
C LEU A 245 -3.46 1.32 -17.57
N ILE A 246 -3.14 2.62 -17.77
CA ILE A 246 -3.06 3.21 -19.12
C ILE A 246 -1.83 2.75 -19.91
N GLU A 247 -0.93 1.94 -19.32
CA GLU A 247 0.10 1.22 -20.07
C GLU A 247 -0.56 0.27 -21.10
N VAL A 248 -1.74 -0.25 -20.78
CA VAL A 248 -2.53 -1.11 -21.67
C VAL A 248 -3.32 -0.25 -22.67
N PRO A 249 -3.06 -0.34 -24.00
CA PRO A 249 -3.67 0.55 -25.00
C PRO A 249 -5.21 0.56 -24.99
N LYS A 250 -5.82 -0.61 -24.78
CA LYS A 250 -7.28 -0.76 -24.68
C LYS A 250 -7.83 0.02 -23.49
N ILE A 251 -7.18 -0.05 -22.33
CA ILE A 251 -7.60 0.66 -21.13
C ILE A 251 -7.40 2.17 -21.32
N LYS A 252 -6.26 2.59 -21.86
CA LYS A 252 -5.99 3.99 -22.20
C LYS A 252 -7.08 4.57 -23.10
N LYS A 253 -7.46 3.86 -24.17
CA LYS A 253 -8.52 4.28 -25.09
C LYS A 253 -9.85 4.50 -24.37
N ILE A 254 -10.22 3.61 -23.44
CA ILE A 254 -11.47 3.72 -22.69
C ILE A 254 -11.41 4.89 -21.70
N LEU A 255 -10.35 4.99 -20.90
CA LEU A 255 -10.22 6.03 -19.88
C LEU A 255 -10.10 7.43 -20.49
N SER A 256 -9.37 7.58 -21.61
CA SER A 256 -9.19 8.86 -22.29
C SER A 256 -10.47 9.43 -22.89
N LYS A 257 -11.41 8.56 -23.29
CA LYS A 257 -12.75 8.98 -23.75
C LYS A 257 -13.56 9.60 -22.61
N SER A 258 -13.41 9.06 -21.40
CA SER A 258 -14.16 9.51 -20.23
C SER A 258 -13.50 10.68 -19.49
N LEU A 259 -12.17 10.82 -19.59
CA LEU A 259 -11.41 11.91 -18.98
C LEU A 259 -10.30 12.38 -19.92
N ARG A 260 -10.52 13.55 -20.55
CA ARG A 260 -9.64 14.13 -21.58
C ARG A 260 -8.20 14.33 -21.13
N GLU A 261 -7.97 14.57 -19.84
CA GLU A 261 -6.61 14.69 -19.27
C GLU A 261 -5.76 13.42 -19.52
N LEU A 262 -6.38 12.24 -19.50
CA LEU A 262 -5.71 10.96 -19.73
C LEU A 262 -5.39 10.71 -21.22
N ALA A 263 -5.88 11.56 -22.13
CA ALA A 263 -5.54 11.49 -23.55
C ALA A 263 -4.08 11.90 -23.84
N LYS A 264 -3.43 12.59 -22.90
CA LYS A 264 -2.02 12.99 -23.01
C LYS A 264 -1.09 11.77 -23.20
N PRO A 265 0.13 11.98 -23.72
CA PRO A 265 1.14 10.93 -23.76
C PRO A 265 1.38 10.34 -22.37
N ARG A 266 1.56 9.01 -22.29
CA ARG A 266 1.72 8.28 -21.02
C ARG A 266 2.90 8.82 -20.23
N PHE A 267 4.04 8.97 -20.90
CA PHE A 267 5.28 9.48 -20.33
C PHE A 267 5.10 10.86 -19.68
N SER A 268 4.38 11.77 -20.33
CA SER A 268 4.10 13.10 -19.76
C SER A 268 3.28 13.03 -18.48
N LEU A 269 2.29 12.14 -18.41
CA LEU A 269 1.44 11.96 -17.23
C LEU A 269 2.23 11.32 -16.06
N GLN A 270 3.05 10.31 -16.35
CA GLN A 270 3.87 9.63 -15.35
C GLN A 270 4.98 10.56 -14.82
N ARG A 271 5.69 11.27 -15.70
CA ARG A 271 6.71 12.27 -15.31
C ARG A 271 6.12 13.33 -14.38
N ALA A 272 4.99 13.93 -14.75
CA ALA A 272 4.31 14.91 -13.91
C ALA A 272 3.86 14.32 -12.56
N TYR A 273 3.45 13.06 -12.53
CA TYR A 273 3.12 12.37 -11.29
C TYR A 273 4.32 12.22 -10.38
N TYR A 274 5.45 11.73 -10.87
CA TYR A 274 6.63 11.50 -10.02
C TYR A 274 7.22 12.80 -9.48
N HIS A 275 7.33 13.85 -10.30
CA HIS A 275 7.75 15.18 -9.84
C HIS A 275 6.86 15.75 -8.76
N ASN A 276 5.54 15.70 -8.96
CA ASN A 276 4.59 16.16 -7.94
C ASN A 276 4.73 15.35 -6.62
N ASN A 277 5.06 14.06 -6.67
CA ASN A 277 5.29 13.28 -5.45
C ASN A 277 6.61 13.67 -4.74
N LEU A 278 7.67 13.97 -5.50
CA LEU A 278 8.90 14.53 -4.95
C LEU A 278 8.61 15.86 -4.24
N GLU A 279 7.92 16.80 -4.89
CA GLU A 279 7.54 18.09 -4.29
C GLU A 279 6.70 17.94 -3.00
N LEU A 280 5.87 16.89 -2.92
CA LEU A 280 5.11 16.57 -1.72
C LEU A 280 5.97 16.01 -0.57
N GLY A 281 7.21 15.60 -0.84
CA GLY A 281 8.14 15.01 0.14
C GLY A 281 7.96 13.51 0.33
N LYS A 282 7.49 12.81 -0.70
CA LYS A 282 7.47 11.35 -0.71
C LYS A 282 8.89 10.79 -0.83
N GLU A 283 9.07 9.54 -0.43
CA GLU A 283 10.35 8.84 -0.54
C GLU A 283 10.85 8.90 -1.98
N SER A 284 12.10 9.32 -2.15
CA SER A 284 12.64 9.78 -3.42
C SER A 284 13.23 8.67 -4.28
N SER A 285 13.71 7.58 -3.69
CA SER A 285 14.47 6.54 -4.38
C SER A 285 13.69 5.92 -5.55
N LEU A 286 12.44 5.47 -5.30
CA LEU A 286 11.62 4.90 -6.37
C LEU A 286 11.23 5.95 -7.42
N LEU A 287 10.90 7.16 -6.98
CA LEU A 287 10.45 8.24 -7.87
C LEU A 287 11.57 8.64 -8.84
N ILE A 288 12.78 8.81 -8.34
CA ILE A 288 13.96 9.15 -9.12
C ILE A 288 14.35 8.01 -10.04
N TYR A 289 14.35 6.77 -9.55
CA TYR A 289 14.57 5.61 -10.39
C TYR A 289 13.62 5.59 -11.60
N LYS A 290 12.32 5.87 -11.38
CA LYS A 290 11.34 5.94 -12.47
C LYS A 290 11.56 7.11 -13.42
N LEU A 291 12.01 8.25 -12.94
CA LEU A 291 12.36 9.40 -13.79
C LEU A 291 13.61 9.12 -14.65
N LEU A 292 14.64 8.51 -14.07
CA LEU A 292 15.84 8.06 -14.79
C LEU A 292 15.49 7.01 -15.86
N GLN A 293 14.62 6.04 -15.54
CA GLN A 293 14.12 5.07 -16.53
C GLN A 293 13.39 5.73 -17.71
N MET A 294 12.89 6.95 -17.54
CA MET A 294 12.24 7.75 -18.60
C MET A 294 13.23 8.68 -19.34
N GLY A 295 14.53 8.51 -19.11
CA GLY A 295 15.59 9.29 -19.75
C GLY A 295 15.69 10.72 -19.22
N GLU A 296 15.20 10.99 -18.02
CA GLU A 296 15.38 12.29 -17.37
C GLU A 296 16.61 12.26 -16.49
N GLU A 297 17.51 13.22 -16.67
CA GLU A 297 18.71 13.40 -15.87
C GLU A 297 18.69 14.83 -15.30
N SER A 298 18.87 14.96 -13.99
CA SER A 298 18.86 16.25 -13.29
C SER A 298 19.75 16.18 -12.06
N ASP A 299 20.59 17.21 -11.88
CA ASP A 299 21.43 17.36 -10.68
C ASP A 299 20.58 17.43 -9.40
N GLU A 300 19.31 17.84 -9.49
CA GLU A 300 18.38 17.85 -8.36
C GLU A 300 18.17 16.45 -7.78
N PHE A 301 18.25 15.40 -8.59
CA PHE A 301 18.07 14.02 -8.14
C PHE A 301 19.14 13.61 -7.13
N ILE A 302 20.38 14.09 -7.29
CA ILE A 302 21.45 13.83 -6.33
C ILE A 302 21.06 14.39 -4.96
N TRP A 303 20.49 15.60 -4.91
CA TRP A 303 20.08 16.22 -3.65
C TRP A 303 18.93 15.49 -2.97
N TRP A 304 17.97 15.00 -3.74
CA TRP A 304 16.88 14.17 -3.20
C TRP A 304 17.35 12.80 -2.68
N LEU A 305 18.45 12.25 -3.20
CA LEU A 305 19.01 10.98 -2.76
C LEU A 305 19.98 11.14 -1.58
N LEU A 306 20.80 12.20 -1.58
CA LEU A 306 21.86 12.43 -0.58
C LEU A 306 21.35 13.03 0.72
N LEU A 307 20.58 14.12 0.62
CA LEU A 307 19.99 14.77 1.79
C LEU A 307 18.98 13.81 2.34
#